data_AF-A0A5C5VKT6-F1
#
_entry.id   AF-A0A5C5VKT6-F1
#
_cell.length_a   1.000
_cell.length_b   1.000
_cell.length_c   1.000
_cell.angle_alpha   90.00
_cell.angle_beta   90.00
_cell.angle_gamma   90.00
#
_symmetry.space_group_name_H-M   'P 1'
#
loop_
_entity.id
_entity.type
_entity.pdbx_description
1 polymer ?
#
loop_
_entity_poly.entity_id
_entity_poly.type
_entity_poly.pdbx_seq_one_letter_code
_entity_poly.pdbx_strand_id
1 'polypeptide(L)'
;MRVPERQSAHSAPPRSSAKPPERLVWIDAARLLAMGMVALQHLIKICDLEPSQVVLGLEPGPIGLAMFFSISGLLAAQDRHGDPVSWLTKRLTRIYLPYWIAVVGLLLLNYFVQYKPEPLSLVLAELAGVVVWTQQGDILGMYLWFVSLLLFCYLLTAVVKFERRVLPIMIAVSILWLWWDASFASFTLSFLTGLTLGLSADQPSPKIAVSIALGAAVLAFTVHPGFACVTIASLTMLTTAIPFSLQSHTTAIIARLSGMTYHFYLVHVPIYLAVEHFFPHRLAIVFLLGTAGAALGAVALYLLEIYLRKGFFSLTARQRQGSPTYATARSSAGSATTSRR
;
A
#
# COMPACT_ATOMS: atom_id res chain seq x y z
N MET A 1 -1.41 -23.12 66.70
CA MET A 1 -1.93 -23.43 65.36
C MET A 1 -2.43 -22.14 64.72
N ARG A 2 -1.70 -21.58 63.75
CA ARG A 2 -2.16 -20.43 62.94
C ARG A 2 -2.82 -20.98 61.68
N VAL A 3 -4.07 -20.60 61.46
CA VAL A 3 -4.83 -20.93 60.26
C VAL A 3 -4.24 -20.11 59.09
N PRO A 4 -3.90 -20.72 57.95
CA PRO A 4 -3.39 -19.99 56.79
C PRO A 4 -4.51 -19.13 56.19
N GLU A 5 -4.23 -17.83 56.12
CA GLU A 5 -5.07 -16.80 55.53
C GLU A 5 -5.21 -17.08 54.02
N ARG A 6 -6.43 -17.46 53.60
CA ARG A 6 -6.75 -17.63 52.17
C ARG A 6 -6.58 -16.29 51.47
N GLN A 7 -5.48 -16.15 50.73
CA GLN A 7 -5.32 -15.09 49.75
C GLN A 7 -6.50 -15.14 48.77
N SER A 8 -7.41 -14.19 48.95
CA SER A 8 -8.55 -13.93 48.08
C SER A 8 -8.04 -13.71 46.66
N ALA A 9 -8.43 -14.61 45.75
CA ALA A 9 -8.13 -14.52 44.33
C ALA A 9 -8.47 -13.12 43.82
N HIS A 10 -7.45 -12.33 43.50
CA HIS A 10 -7.61 -11.08 42.77
C HIS A 10 -8.26 -11.39 41.43
N SER A 11 -9.55 -11.07 41.33
CA SER A 11 -10.28 -11.02 40.08
C SER A 11 -9.54 -10.07 39.15
N ALA A 12 -9.04 -10.60 38.03
CA ALA A 12 -8.38 -9.81 37.01
C ALA A 12 -9.31 -8.64 36.61
N PRO A 13 -8.80 -7.39 36.53
CA PRO A 13 -9.64 -6.25 36.22
C PRO A 13 -10.35 -6.47 34.88
N PRO A 14 -11.64 -6.13 34.77
CA PRO A 14 -12.39 -6.29 33.54
C PRO A 14 -11.67 -5.56 32.43
N ARG A 15 -11.29 -6.29 31.37
CA ARG A 15 -10.63 -5.72 30.18
C ARG A 15 -11.54 -4.62 29.65
N SER A 16 -11.11 -3.37 29.76
CA SER A 16 -11.87 -2.24 29.22
C SER A 16 -12.07 -2.47 27.72
N SER A 17 -13.31 -2.38 27.27
CA SER A 17 -13.65 -2.46 25.85
C SER A 17 -13.10 -1.21 25.16
N ALA A 18 -11.83 -1.25 24.75
CA ALA A 18 -11.22 -0.17 24.00
C ALA A 18 -12.09 0.09 22.76
N LYS A 19 -12.60 1.32 22.63
CA LYS A 19 -13.36 1.72 21.43
C LYS A 19 -12.45 1.48 20.22
N PRO A 20 -12.94 0.81 19.17
CA PRO A 20 -12.15 0.61 17.97
C PRO A 20 -11.69 1.98 17.44
N PRO A 21 -10.45 2.10 16.96
CA PRO A 21 -9.92 3.36 16.46
C PRO A 21 -10.84 3.91 15.37
N GLU A 22 -11.19 5.19 15.50
CA GLU A 22 -12.10 5.86 14.59
C GLU A 22 -11.50 5.84 13.18
N ARG A 23 -12.24 5.24 12.24
CA ARG A 23 -11.78 5.09 10.86
C ARG A 23 -11.90 6.44 10.15
N LEU A 24 -10.78 6.91 9.59
CA LEU A 24 -10.71 8.17 8.87
C LEU A 24 -11.29 8.03 7.45
N VAL A 25 -12.61 8.26 7.32
CA VAL A 25 -13.37 8.13 6.05
C VAL A 25 -12.77 8.93 4.90
N TRP A 26 -12.19 10.09 5.21
CA TRP A 26 -11.50 10.92 4.22
C TRP A 26 -10.31 10.24 3.55
N ILE A 27 -9.54 9.46 4.31
CA ILE A 27 -8.40 8.73 3.74
C ILE A 27 -8.89 7.72 2.72
N ASP A 28 -10.03 7.07 3.01
CA ASP A 28 -10.64 6.12 2.09
C ASP A 28 -11.15 6.80 0.82
N ALA A 29 -11.78 7.97 0.96
CA ALA A 29 -12.25 8.78 -0.17
C ALA A 29 -11.09 9.32 -1.03
N ALA A 30 -10.03 9.82 -0.40
CA ALA A 30 -8.84 10.34 -1.10
C ALA A 30 -8.12 9.22 -1.87
N ARG A 31 -8.11 7.98 -1.36
CA ARG A 31 -7.61 6.81 -2.10
C ARG A 31 -8.44 6.46 -3.32
N LEU A 32 -9.77 6.55 -3.22
CA LEU A 32 -10.67 6.32 -4.34
C LEU A 32 -10.48 7.38 -5.42
N LEU A 33 -10.33 8.65 -5.01
CA LEU A 33 -10.02 9.75 -5.91
C LEU A 33 -8.68 9.52 -6.60
N ALA A 34 -7.61 9.21 -5.84
CA ALA A 34 -6.31 8.88 -6.39
C ALA A 34 -6.37 7.76 -7.44
N MET A 35 -7.09 6.67 -7.14
CA MET A 35 -7.33 5.56 -8.07
C MET A 35 -8.06 6.00 -9.33
N GLY A 36 -9.13 6.78 -9.18
CA GLY A 36 -9.88 7.31 -10.32
C GLY A 36 -9.02 8.18 -11.24
N MET A 37 -8.16 9.04 -10.67
CA MET A 37 -7.29 9.92 -11.46
C MET A 37 -6.23 9.15 -12.25
N VAL A 38 -5.59 8.13 -11.65
CA VAL A 38 -4.63 7.28 -12.36
C VAL A 38 -5.30 6.47 -13.46
N ALA A 39 -6.44 5.85 -13.14
CA ALA A 39 -7.20 5.06 -14.11
C ALA A 39 -7.68 5.91 -15.30
N LEU A 40 -8.16 7.13 -15.03
CA LEU A 40 -8.56 8.07 -16.06
C LEU A 40 -7.40 8.46 -16.98
N GLN A 41 -6.20 8.74 -16.45
CA GLN A 41 -5.05 9.03 -17.30
C GLN A 41 -4.66 7.83 -18.16
N HIS A 42 -4.61 6.62 -17.60
CA HIS A 42 -4.29 5.44 -18.39
C HIS A 42 -5.31 5.23 -19.51
N LEU A 43 -6.59 5.41 -19.23
CA LEU A 43 -7.65 5.32 -20.23
C LEU A 43 -7.46 6.33 -21.37
N ILE A 44 -7.20 7.60 -21.03
CA ILE A 44 -6.95 8.67 -22.01
C ILE A 44 -5.76 8.28 -22.91
N LYS A 45 -4.65 7.84 -22.31
CA LYS A 45 -3.44 7.43 -23.04
C LYS A 45 -3.65 6.18 -23.90
N ILE A 46 -4.41 5.21 -23.42
CA ILE A 46 -4.72 3.98 -24.17
C ILE A 46 -5.56 4.29 -25.42
N CYS A 47 -6.42 5.30 -25.36
CA CYS A 47 -7.24 5.73 -26.50
C CYS A 47 -6.51 6.73 -27.43
N ASP A 48 -5.19 6.87 -27.31
CA ASP A 48 -4.35 7.83 -28.06
C ASP A 48 -4.81 9.29 -27.93
N LEU A 49 -5.34 9.67 -26.77
CA LEU A 49 -5.71 11.05 -26.47
C LEU A 49 -4.63 11.73 -25.63
N GLU A 50 -4.40 13.01 -25.90
CA GLU A 50 -3.49 13.83 -25.11
C GLU A 50 -4.15 14.23 -23.78
N PRO A 51 -3.57 13.87 -22.62
CA PRO A 51 -4.12 14.26 -21.33
C PRO A 51 -3.97 15.77 -21.13
N SER A 52 -5.05 16.42 -20.70
CA SER A 52 -4.97 17.83 -20.31
C SER A 52 -4.15 17.97 -19.02
N GLN A 53 -3.26 18.96 -19.02
CA GLN A 53 -2.59 19.41 -17.80
C GLN A 53 -3.61 20.12 -16.91
N VAL A 54 -3.73 19.72 -15.65
CA VAL A 54 -4.81 20.18 -14.77
C VAL A 54 -4.29 21.16 -13.73
N VAL A 55 -3.42 20.70 -12.82
CA VAL A 55 -2.98 21.48 -11.65
C VAL A 55 -1.46 21.54 -11.65
N LEU A 56 -0.88 22.75 -11.61
CA LEU A 56 0.57 22.97 -11.63
C LEU A 56 1.27 22.31 -12.84
N GLY A 57 0.60 22.23 -13.98
CA GLY A 57 1.12 21.55 -15.17
C GLY A 57 1.15 20.02 -15.08
N LEU A 58 0.60 19.42 -14.02
CA LEU A 58 0.54 17.97 -13.86
C LEU A 58 -0.67 17.36 -14.57
N GLU A 59 -0.45 16.20 -15.18
CA GLU A 59 -1.51 15.29 -15.65
C GLU A 59 -2.24 14.64 -14.46
N PRO A 60 -3.47 14.11 -14.64
CA PRO A 60 -4.26 13.53 -13.55
C PRO A 60 -3.59 12.38 -12.78
N GLY A 61 -2.88 11.49 -13.45
CA GLY A 61 -2.23 10.32 -12.88
C GLY A 61 -1.05 10.65 -11.96
N PRO A 62 -0.08 11.54 -12.30
CA PRO A 62 0.88 12.05 -11.33
C PRO A 62 0.23 12.65 -10.08
N ILE A 63 -0.89 13.38 -10.23
CA ILE A 63 -1.64 13.88 -9.06
C ILE A 63 -2.17 12.71 -8.23
N GLY A 64 -2.82 11.73 -8.87
CA GLY A 64 -3.33 10.53 -8.21
C GLY A 64 -2.24 9.69 -7.52
N LEU A 65 -1.08 9.52 -8.14
CA LEU A 65 0.08 8.84 -7.55
C LEU A 65 0.63 9.61 -6.36
N ALA A 66 0.80 10.94 -6.46
CA ALA A 66 1.26 11.77 -5.34
C ALA A 66 0.30 11.67 -4.13
N MET A 67 -1.02 11.69 -4.37
CA MET A 67 -2.03 11.43 -3.35
C MET A 67 -1.89 10.03 -2.74
N PHE A 68 -1.78 8.99 -3.57
CA PHE A 68 -1.65 7.61 -3.13
C PHE A 68 -0.40 7.38 -2.27
N PHE A 69 0.75 7.89 -2.71
CA PHE A 69 2.02 7.76 -2.00
C PHE A 69 2.03 8.54 -0.68
N SER A 70 1.49 9.76 -0.66
CA SER A 70 1.40 10.55 0.58
C SER A 70 0.49 9.89 1.63
N ILE A 71 -0.68 9.36 1.22
CA ILE A 71 -1.55 8.58 2.10
C ILE A 71 -0.84 7.32 2.60
N SER A 72 -0.08 6.65 1.73
CA SER A 72 0.67 5.45 2.10
C SER A 72 1.77 5.75 3.13
N GLY A 73 2.46 6.88 2.99
CA GLY A 73 3.45 7.38 3.96
C GLY A 73 2.82 7.72 5.32
N LEU A 74 1.67 8.42 5.32
CA LEU A 74 0.93 8.74 6.55
C LEU A 74 0.56 7.47 7.32
N LEU A 75 -0.03 6.48 6.64
CA LEU A 75 -0.46 5.23 7.27
C LEU A 75 0.70 4.34 7.70
N ALA A 76 1.85 4.47 7.05
CA ALA A 76 3.10 3.82 7.46
C ALA A 76 3.65 4.41 8.78
N ALA A 77 3.51 5.73 8.99
CA ALA A 77 3.90 6.40 10.23
C ALA A 77 2.99 6.04 11.42
N GLN A 78 1.68 5.93 11.19
CA GLN A 78 0.69 5.66 12.24
C GLN A 78 0.79 4.23 12.83
N ASP A 79 1.38 3.30 12.10
CA ASP A 79 1.63 1.93 12.57
C ASP A 79 2.85 1.89 13.50
N ARG A 80 2.66 2.37 14.75
CA ARG A 80 3.74 2.59 15.73
C ARG A 80 4.20 1.34 16.46
N HIS A 81 3.46 0.23 16.38
CA HIS A 81 3.73 -0.96 17.17
C HIS A 81 4.42 -2.06 16.35
N GLY A 82 5.52 -2.58 16.90
CA GLY A 82 6.20 -3.77 16.40
C GLY A 82 7.62 -3.52 15.91
N ASP A 83 8.35 -4.62 15.79
CA ASP A 83 9.67 -4.67 15.18
C ASP A 83 9.62 -4.22 13.70
N PRO A 84 10.57 -3.38 13.22
CA PRO A 84 10.56 -2.88 11.85
C PRO A 84 10.56 -3.99 10.78
N VAL A 85 11.23 -5.12 11.02
CA VAL A 85 11.24 -6.26 10.09
C VAL A 85 9.87 -6.90 10.05
N SER A 86 9.28 -7.19 11.22
CA SER A 86 7.92 -7.73 11.29
C SER A 86 6.89 -6.80 10.62
N TRP A 87 7.05 -5.49 10.77
CA TRP A 87 6.21 -4.50 10.10
C TRP A 87 6.36 -4.59 8.58
N LEU A 88 7.60 -4.63 8.08
CA LEU A 88 7.90 -4.71 6.65
C LEU A 88 7.34 -6.02 6.07
N THR A 89 7.61 -7.17 6.68
CA THR A 89 7.09 -8.48 6.24
C THR A 89 5.56 -8.48 6.16
N LYS A 90 4.87 -7.87 7.13
CA LYS A 90 3.40 -7.73 7.10
C LYS A 90 2.92 -6.87 5.92
N ARG A 91 3.65 -5.82 5.57
CA ARG A 91 3.33 -4.96 4.41
C ARG A 91 3.61 -5.69 3.09
N LEU A 92 4.78 -6.33 2.97
CA LEU A 92 5.19 -7.09 1.80
C LEU A 92 4.19 -8.23 1.51
N THR A 93 3.83 -9.04 2.49
CA THR A 93 2.86 -10.14 2.33
C THR A 93 1.46 -9.66 1.97
N ARG A 94 1.11 -8.41 2.30
CA ARG A 94 -0.16 -7.79 1.88
C ARG A 94 -0.14 -7.39 0.41
N ILE A 95 0.98 -6.89 -0.08
CA ILE A 95 1.17 -6.39 -1.46
C ILE A 95 1.42 -7.56 -2.42
N TYR A 96 2.42 -8.40 -2.11
CA TYR A 96 2.90 -9.43 -3.02
C TYR A 96 1.85 -10.48 -3.36
N LEU A 97 0.96 -10.84 -2.43
CA LEU A 97 -0.01 -11.90 -2.70
C LEU A 97 -0.97 -11.55 -3.86
N PRO A 98 -1.78 -10.48 -3.80
CA PRO A 98 -2.61 -10.10 -4.94
C PRO A 98 -1.77 -9.66 -6.16
N TYR A 99 -0.58 -9.08 -5.96
CA TYR A 99 0.35 -8.76 -7.06
C TYR A 99 0.75 -9.99 -7.86
N TRP A 100 1.20 -11.06 -7.19
CA TRP A 100 1.61 -12.30 -7.87
C TRP A 100 0.45 -12.95 -8.60
N ILE A 101 -0.75 -12.95 -8.03
CA ILE A 101 -1.93 -13.48 -8.73
C ILE A 101 -2.17 -12.70 -10.02
N ALA A 102 -2.08 -11.36 -9.98
CA ALA A 102 -2.25 -10.51 -11.15
C ALA A 102 -1.13 -10.71 -12.18
N VAL A 103 0.14 -10.71 -11.76
CA VAL A 103 1.31 -10.91 -12.63
C VAL A 103 1.27 -12.29 -13.28
N VAL A 104 1.03 -13.36 -12.51
CA VAL A 104 0.91 -14.72 -13.07
C VAL A 104 -0.24 -14.78 -14.07
N GLY A 105 -1.39 -14.15 -13.77
CA GLY A 105 -2.50 -14.05 -14.73
C GLY A 105 -2.10 -13.35 -16.02
N LEU A 106 -1.35 -12.25 -15.92
CA LEU A 106 -0.84 -11.51 -17.09
C LEU A 106 0.17 -12.32 -17.91
N LEU A 107 1.13 -12.97 -17.25
CA LEU A 107 2.13 -13.83 -17.89
C LEU A 107 1.47 -15.02 -18.60
N LEU A 108 0.48 -15.66 -17.97
CA LEU A 108 -0.29 -16.72 -18.59
C LEU A 108 -1.05 -16.21 -19.82
N LEU A 109 -1.69 -15.04 -19.72
CA LEU A 109 -2.38 -14.44 -20.85
C LEU A 109 -1.41 -14.14 -21.99
N ASN A 110 -0.24 -13.55 -21.71
CA ASN A 110 0.78 -13.30 -22.71
C ASN A 110 1.32 -14.60 -23.33
N TYR A 111 1.49 -15.66 -22.53
CA TYR A 111 1.87 -16.98 -23.03
C TYR A 111 0.83 -17.56 -24.02
N PHE A 112 -0.46 -17.38 -23.77
CA PHE A 112 -1.49 -17.86 -24.71
C PHE A 112 -1.62 -16.98 -25.95
N VAL A 113 -1.51 -15.66 -25.80
CA VAL A 113 -1.67 -14.68 -26.88
C VAL A 113 -0.40 -14.53 -27.73
N GLN A 114 0.76 -14.91 -27.18
CA GLN A 114 2.09 -14.71 -27.78
C GLN A 114 2.34 -13.23 -28.12
N TYR A 115 1.88 -12.31 -27.27
CA TYR A 115 1.99 -10.87 -27.54
C TYR A 115 3.44 -10.39 -27.52
N LYS A 116 4.27 -10.89 -26.60
CA LYS A 116 5.70 -10.56 -26.53
C LYS A 116 6.53 -11.75 -26.00
N PRO A 117 7.72 -12.04 -26.57
CA PRO A 117 8.61 -13.06 -26.02
C PRO A 117 9.14 -12.64 -24.64
N GLU A 118 9.12 -13.56 -23.68
CA GLU A 118 9.50 -13.28 -22.30
C GLU A 118 10.76 -14.06 -21.91
N PRO A 119 11.94 -13.42 -21.80
CA PRO A 119 13.09 -14.10 -21.21
C PRO A 119 12.80 -14.40 -19.74
N LEU A 120 13.31 -15.52 -19.22
CA LEU A 120 13.12 -15.92 -17.82
C LEU A 120 13.53 -14.81 -16.83
N SER A 121 14.54 -14.01 -17.16
CA SER A 121 14.98 -12.86 -16.36
C SER A 121 13.91 -11.78 -16.22
N LEU A 122 13.12 -11.51 -17.26
CA LEU A 122 12.00 -10.57 -17.22
C LEU A 122 10.88 -11.12 -16.33
N VAL A 123 10.54 -12.41 -16.48
CA VAL A 123 9.54 -13.08 -15.64
C VAL A 123 9.90 -12.99 -14.15
N LEU A 124 11.16 -13.27 -13.82
CA LEU A 124 11.66 -13.17 -12.45
C LEU A 124 11.66 -11.72 -11.93
N ALA A 125 12.04 -10.75 -12.78
CA ALA A 125 12.03 -9.34 -12.41
C ALA A 125 10.62 -8.79 -12.16
N GLU A 126 9.64 -9.20 -12.98
CA GLU A 126 8.22 -8.91 -12.80
C GLU A 126 7.70 -9.58 -11.52
N LEU A 127 7.95 -10.86 -11.29
CA LEU A 127 7.51 -11.51 -10.03
C LEU A 127 8.14 -10.88 -8.79
N ALA A 128 9.37 -10.40 -8.87
CA ALA A 128 10.05 -9.71 -7.79
C ALA A 128 9.63 -8.23 -7.63
N GLY A 129 8.87 -7.67 -8.57
CA GLY A 129 8.48 -6.26 -8.55
C GLY A 129 9.67 -5.30 -8.65
N VAL A 130 10.75 -5.70 -9.33
CA VAL A 130 11.98 -4.88 -9.54
C VAL A 130 12.22 -4.54 -11.01
N VAL A 131 11.18 -4.68 -11.83
CA VAL A 131 11.29 -4.56 -13.29
C VAL A 131 11.76 -3.17 -13.74
N VAL A 132 11.37 -2.10 -13.02
CA VAL A 132 11.78 -0.71 -13.30
C VAL A 132 13.30 -0.53 -13.34
N TRP A 133 14.03 -1.23 -12.48
CA TRP A 133 15.49 -1.07 -12.38
C TRP A 133 16.26 -2.05 -13.25
N THR A 134 15.63 -3.13 -13.69
CA THR A 134 16.31 -4.24 -14.37
C THR A 134 16.07 -4.27 -15.87
N GLN A 135 14.92 -3.79 -16.33
CA GLN A 135 14.50 -3.86 -17.74
C GLN A 135 13.99 -2.49 -18.20
N GLN A 136 14.87 -1.71 -18.84
CA GLN A 136 14.50 -0.40 -19.37
C GLN A 136 13.73 -0.57 -20.69
N GLY A 137 12.42 -0.33 -20.65
CA GLY A 137 11.57 -0.25 -21.85
C GLY A 137 10.88 -1.55 -22.28
N ASP A 138 11.33 -2.71 -21.77
CA ASP A 138 10.81 -4.01 -22.20
C ASP A 138 9.83 -4.67 -21.21
N ILE A 139 9.10 -3.85 -20.46
CA ILE A 139 8.20 -4.26 -19.37
C ILE A 139 6.84 -4.71 -19.96
N LEU A 140 6.39 -5.93 -19.66
CA LEU A 140 5.05 -6.42 -20.06
C LEU A 140 3.95 -5.68 -19.29
N GLY A 141 4.19 -5.50 -18.00
CA GLY A 141 3.34 -4.71 -17.12
C GLY A 141 3.91 -3.33 -16.92
N MET A 142 4.06 -2.51 -17.99
CA MET A 142 4.61 -1.15 -17.84
C MET A 142 3.93 -0.39 -16.70
N TYR A 143 2.62 -0.59 -16.52
CA TYR A 143 1.78 -0.01 -15.47
C TYR A 143 1.97 -0.59 -14.06
N LEU A 144 2.70 -1.69 -13.88
CA LEU A 144 3.03 -2.29 -12.58
C LEU A 144 4.27 -1.67 -11.94
N TRP A 145 4.93 -0.75 -12.64
CA TRP A 145 6.12 -0.03 -12.16
C TRP A 145 5.93 0.64 -10.79
N PHE A 146 4.70 1.09 -10.48
CA PHE A 146 4.39 1.71 -9.18
C PHE A 146 4.59 0.73 -8.01
N VAL A 147 4.48 -0.59 -8.23
CA VAL A 147 4.71 -1.60 -7.19
C VAL A 147 6.17 -1.58 -6.77
N SER A 148 7.09 -1.46 -7.73
CA SER A 148 8.54 -1.32 -7.47
C SER A 148 8.80 -0.12 -6.57
N LEU A 149 8.29 1.04 -6.96
CA LEU A 149 8.41 2.27 -6.18
C LEU A 149 7.77 2.16 -4.78
N LEU A 150 6.60 1.50 -4.65
CA LEU A 150 5.93 1.28 -3.37
C LEU A 150 6.74 0.38 -2.43
N LEU A 151 7.32 -0.70 -2.96
CA LEU A 151 8.21 -1.59 -2.21
C LEU A 151 9.45 -0.84 -1.72
N PHE A 152 10.04 0.00 -2.57
CA PHE A 152 11.14 0.88 -2.20
C PHE A 152 10.75 1.85 -1.07
N CYS A 153 9.60 2.52 -1.17
CA CYS A 153 9.12 3.44 -0.13
C CYS A 153 8.89 2.73 1.23
N TYR A 154 8.40 1.49 1.22
CA TYR A 154 8.25 0.71 2.45
C TYR A 154 9.58 0.23 3.02
N LEU A 155 10.57 -0.07 2.17
CA LEU A 155 11.93 -0.31 2.64
C LEU A 155 12.51 0.95 3.32
N LEU A 156 12.36 2.13 2.71
CA LEU A 156 12.76 3.40 3.33
C LEU A 156 12.09 3.61 4.69
N THR A 157 10.78 3.32 4.79
CA THR A 157 10.05 3.41 6.06
C THR A 157 10.63 2.47 7.10
N ALA A 158 10.96 1.22 6.74
CA ALA A 158 11.56 0.27 7.67
C ALA A 158 12.89 0.81 8.22
N VAL A 159 13.73 1.41 7.36
CA VAL A 159 14.97 2.07 7.75
C VAL A 159 14.72 3.27 8.68
N VAL A 160 13.70 4.11 8.40
CA VAL A 160 13.29 5.23 9.30
C VAL A 160 12.77 4.71 10.64
N LYS A 161 12.11 3.55 10.66
CA LYS A 161 11.66 2.91 11.91
C LYS A 161 12.84 2.35 12.73
N PHE A 162 13.93 1.93 12.09
CA PHE A 162 15.17 1.57 12.77
C PHE A 162 15.88 2.80 13.35
N GLU A 163 16.06 3.85 12.55
CA GLU A 163 16.73 5.08 12.97
C GLU A 163 16.00 6.30 12.41
N ARG A 164 15.29 7.04 13.26
CA ARG A 164 14.48 8.19 12.81
C ARG A 164 15.32 9.33 12.25
N ARG A 165 16.58 9.45 12.66
CA ARG A 165 17.50 10.51 12.19
C ARG A 165 17.85 10.42 10.70
N VAL A 166 17.60 9.27 10.06
CA VAL A 166 17.84 9.10 8.62
C VAL A 166 16.79 9.79 7.74
N LEU A 167 15.61 10.11 8.27
CA LEU A 167 14.52 10.73 7.51
C LEU A 167 14.93 12.02 6.77
N PRO A 168 15.52 13.04 7.42
CA PRO A 168 15.97 14.24 6.71
C PRO A 168 17.02 13.93 5.64
N ILE A 169 17.88 12.93 5.85
CA ILE A 169 18.88 12.50 4.86
C ILE A 169 18.18 11.91 3.63
N MET A 170 17.18 11.05 3.82
CA MET A 170 16.39 10.48 2.73
C MET A 170 15.64 11.54 1.93
N ILE A 171 15.10 12.56 2.61
CA ILE A 171 14.45 13.70 1.93
C ILE A 171 15.48 14.46 1.10
N ALA A 172 16.66 14.79 1.66
CA ALA A 172 17.72 15.48 0.93
C ALA A 172 18.20 14.67 -0.29
N VAL A 173 18.44 13.37 -0.13
CA VAL A 173 18.81 12.47 -1.23
C VAL A 173 17.71 12.42 -2.30
N SER A 174 16.44 12.34 -1.91
CA SER A 174 15.32 12.32 -2.87
C SER A 174 15.17 13.65 -3.60
N ILE A 175 15.48 14.78 -2.94
CA ILE A 175 15.56 16.08 -3.62
C ILE A 175 16.68 16.04 -4.66
N LEU A 176 17.90 15.65 -4.29
CA LEU A 176 19.03 15.53 -5.23
C LEU A 176 18.73 14.54 -6.38
N TRP A 177 17.92 13.52 -6.15
CA TRP A 177 17.50 12.56 -7.17
C TRP A 177 16.57 13.18 -8.22
N LEU A 178 15.86 14.28 -7.94
CA LEU A 178 14.96 14.92 -8.90
C LEU A 178 15.63 15.24 -10.24
N TRP A 179 16.92 15.55 -10.22
CA TRP A 179 17.71 15.84 -11.42
C TRP A 179 18.09 14.61 -12.26
N TRP A 180 17.95 13.40 -11.72
CA TRP A 180 18.24 12.15 -12.41
C TRP A 180 16.97 11.43 -12.87
N ASP A 181 15.98 11.34 -11.99
CA ASP A 181 14.67 10.74 -12.28
C ASP A 181 13.58 11.50 -11.54
N ALA A 182 13.04 12.51 -12.21
CA ALA A 182 12.00 13.38 -11.69
C ALA A 182 10.75 12.60 -11.24
N SER A 183 10.36 11.57 -11.99
CA SER A 183 9.14 10.80 -11.72
C SER A 183 9.31 9.97 -10.46
N PHE A 184 10.38 9.18 -10.38
CA PHE A 184 10.65 8.33 -9.23
C PHE A 184 10.88 9.16 -7.94
N ALA A 185 11.67 10.22 -8.04
CA ALA A 185 12.00 11.09 -6.91
C ALA A 185 10.79 11.88 -6.40
N SER A 186 9.95 12.42 -7.29
CA SER A 186 8.77 13.22 -6.89
C SER A 186 7.76 12.40 -6.09
N PHE A 187 7.47 11.17 -6.50
CA PHE A 187 6.57 10.28 -5.76
C PHE A 187 7.20 9.75 -4.47
N THR A 188 8.51 9.52 -4.45
CA THR A 188 9.25 9.22 -3.20
C THR A 188 9.12 10.39 -2.22
N LEU A 189 9.28 11.63 -2.68
CA LEU A 189 9.09 12.82 -1.86
C LEU A 189 7.64 12.93 -1.36
N SER A 190 6.62 12.70 -2.21
CA SER A 190 5.22 12.66 -1.77
C SER A 190 4.99 11.65 -0.65
N PHE A 191 5.60 10.46 -0.74
CA PHE A 191 5.56 9.45 0.31
C PHE A 191 6.23 9.95 1.61
N LEU A 192 7.45 10.49 1.50
CA LEU A 192 8.20 11.01 2.66
C LEU A 192 7.50 12.20 3.31
N THR A 193 6.78 13.03 2.55
CA THR A 193 5.92 14.10 3.09
C THR A 193 4.81 13.55 3.97
N GLY A 194 4.09 12.53 3.48
CA GLY A 194 3.06 11.84 4.26
C GLY A 194 3.64 11.19 5.52
N LEU A 195 4.79 10.53 5.39
CA LEU A 195 5.51 9.91 6.51
C LEU A 195 5.92 10.95 7.57
N THR A 196 6.51 12.08 7.15
CA THR A 196 6.96 13.16 8.04
C THR A 196 5.79 13.76 8.83
N LEU A 197 4.68 14.04 8.15
CA LEU A 197 3.48 14.59 8.77
C LEU A 197 2.84 13.59 9.74
N GLY A 198 2.83 12.29 9.41
CA GLY A 198 2.30 11.24 10.29
C GLY A 198 3.18 10.89 11.50
N LEU A 199 4.49 11.16 11.42
CA LEU A 199 5.40 10.98 12.55
C LEU A 199 5.31 12.12 13.57
N SER A 200 4.86 13.30 13.13
CA SER A 200 4.88 14.53 13.95
C SER A 200 3.76 14.59 14.99
N ALA A 201 2.62 13.94 14.75
CA ALA A 201 1.48 13.89 15.67
C ALA A 201 0.49 12.78 15.26
N ASP A 202 -0.50 12.49 16.10
CA ASP A 202 -1.58 11.55 15.76
C ASP A 202 -2.46 12.08 14.60
N GLN A 203 -2.57 13.40 14.48
CA GLN A 203 -3.18 14.10 13.36
C GLN A 203 -2.18 15.14 12.79
N PRO A 204 -2.01 15.23 11.46
CA PRO A 204 -1.06 16.16 10.88
C PRO A 204 -1.47 17.60 11.18
N SER A 205 -0.54 18.42 11.68
CA SER A 205 -0.79 19.83 11.97
C SER A 205 -1.11 20.58 10.68
N PRO A 206 -2.29 21.22 10.55
CA PRO A 206 -2.66 21.95 9.34
C PRO A 206 -1.66 23.05 9.01
N LYS A 207 -1.09 23.71 10.03
CA LYS A 207 -0.10 24.76 9.85
C LYS A 207 1.16 24.24 9.16
N ILE A 208 1.69 23.11 9.63
CA ILE A 208 2.89 22.49 9.04
C ILE A 208 2.60 22.04 7.61
N ALA A 209 1.45 21.40 7.37
CA ALA A 209 1.08 20.95 6.03
C ALA A 209 0.89 22.12 5.04
N VAL A 210 0.28 23.23 5.47
CA VAL A 210 0.20 24.47 4.65
C VAL A 210 1.59 25.03 4.37
N SER A 211 2.47 25.12 5.37
CA SER A 211 3.84 25.62 5.18
C SER A 211 4.63 24.78 4.18
N ILE A 212 4.53 23.44 4.26
CA ILE A 212 5.18 22.54 3.29
C ILE A 212 4.56 22.72 1.91
N ALA A 213 3.23 22.81 1.80
CA ALA A 213 2.54 22.99 0.52
C ALA A 213 2.98 24.29 -0.19
N LEU A 214 3.02 25.40 0.55
CA LEU A 214 3.44 26.70 -0.01
C LEU A 214 4.92 26.69 -0.40
N GLY A 215 5.79 26.17 0.46
CA GLY A 215 7.22 26.05 0.16
C GLY A 215 7.48 25.18 -1.07
N ALA A 216 6.82 24.01 -1.15
CA ALA A 216 6.92 23.12 -2.30
C ALA A 216 6.34 23.74 -3.58
N ALA A 217 5.25 24.50 -3.50
CA ALA A 217 4.70 25.20 -4.64
C ALA A 217 5.69 26.22 -5.20
N VAL A 218 6.33 27.03 -4.34
CA VAL A 218 7.37 27.97 -4.76
C VAL A 218 8.53 27.23 -5.42
N LEU A 219 9.04 26.15 -4.80
CA LEU A 219 10.13 25.34 -5.36
C LEU A 219 9.74 24.65 -6.69
N ALA A 220 8.47 24.33 -6.90
CA ALA A 220 7.98 23.76 -8.15
C ALA A 220 8.15 24.73 -9.32
N PHE A 221 7.97 26.03 -9.07
CA PHE A 221 8.14 27.08 -10.06
C PHE A 221 9.59 27.57 -10.20
N THR A 222 10.37 27.57 -9.10
CA THR A 222 11.70 28.21 -9.08
C THR A 222 12.87 27.24 -9.22
N VAL A 223 12.70 25.98 -8.80
CA VAL A 223 13.80 25.00 -8.73
C VAL A 223 13.55 23.80 -9.65
N HIS A 224 12.43 23.08 -9.45
CA HIS A 224 12.17 21.86 -10.20
C HIS A 224 10.68 21.48 -10.19
N PRO A 225 10.04 21.19 -11.34
CA PRO A 225 8.59 20.92 -11.42
C PRO A 225 8.13 19.70 -10.60
N GLY A 226 9.03 18.75 -10.31
CA GLY A 226 8.74 17.60 -9.45
C GLY A 226 8.25 17.95 -8.03
N PHE A 227 8.53 19.16 -7.52
CA PHE A 227 7.97 19.62 -6.25
C PHE A 227 6.45 19.82 -6.29
N ALA A 228 5.82 19.90 -7.47
CA ALA A 228 4.36 19.95 -7.59
C ALA A 228 3.70 18.72 -6.94
N CYS A 229 4.32 17.53 -7.02
CA CYS A 229 3.83 16.33 -6.35
C CYS A 229 3.91 16.44 -4.81
N VAL A 230 4.88 17.17 -4.28
CA VAL A 230 5.00 17.46 -2.85
C VAL A 230 3.89 18.42 -2.41
N THR A 231 3.58 19.43 -3.23
CA THR A 231 2.43 20.33 -2.99
C THR A 231 1.13 19.54 -2.93
N ILE A 232 0.86 18.68 -3.92
CA ILE A 232 -0.34 17.82 -3.94
C ILE A 232 -0.38 16.89 -2.72
N ALA A 233 0.75 16.28 -2.36
CA ALA A 233 0.85 15.44 -1.16
C ALA A 233 0.45 16.21 0.11
N SER A 234 0.99 17.41 0.31
CA SER A 234 0.67 18.25 1.46
C SER A 234 -0.79 18.71 1.47
N LEU A 235 -1.34 19.11 0.32
CA LEU A 235 -2.76 19.46 0.18
C LEU A 235 -3.67 18.26 0.49
N THR A 236 -3.28 17.06 0.07
CA THR A 236 -3.99 15.82 0.41
C THR A 236 -4.02 15.62 1.92
N MET A 237 -2.90 15.88 2.62
CA MET A 237 -2.86 15.78 4.08
C MET A 237 -3.70 16.86 4.77
N LEU A 238 -3.87 18.05 4.18
CA LEU A 238 -4.77 19.07 4.74
C LEU A 238 -6.24 18.60 4.77
N THR A 239 -6.64 17.73 3.84
CA THR A 239 -8.01 17.19 3.85
C THR A 239 -8.33 16.40 5.12
N THR A 240 -7.33 15.85 5.82
CA THR A 240 -7.56 15.13 7.09
C THR A 240 -7.94 16.06 8.23
N ALA A 241 -7.72 17.37 8.09
CA ALA A 241 -8.10 18.37 9.09
C ALA A 241 -9.54 18.86 8.92
N ILE A 242 -10.20 18.56 7.80
CA ILE A 242 -11.57 18.99 7.54
C ILE A 242 -12.51 18.04 8.31
N PRO A 243 -13.32 18.53 9.27
CA PRO A 243 -14.30 17.68 9.93
C PRO A 243 -15.38 17.28 8.92
N PHE A 244 -15.64 15.98 8.79
CA PHE A 244 -16.64 15.48 7.86
C PHE A 244 -17.38 14.32 8.47
N SER A 245 -18.70 14.45 8.43
CA SER A 245 -19.60 13.39 8.80
C SER A 245 -20.35 12.97 7.55
N LEU A 246 -20.23 11.70 7.21
CA LEU A 246 -21.11 11.05 6.25
C LEU A 246 -22.08 10.16 7.00
N GLN A 247 -23.21 9.86 6.36
CA GLN A 247 -24.10 8.81 6.83
C GLN A 247 -23.31 7.49 6.99
N SER A 248 -23.65 6.70 8.01
CA SER A 248 -22.95 5.46 8.37
C SER A 248 -22.88 4.46 7.22
N HIS A 249 -23.96 4.36 6.43
CA HIS A 249 -24.05 3.51 5.25
C HIS A 249 -23.05 3.94 4.16
N THR A 250 -22.99 5.23 3.83
CA THR A 250 -22.05 5.78 2.84
C THR A 250 -20.60 5.56 3.27
N THR A 251 -20.33 5.76 4.56
CA THR A 251 -19.01 5.48 5.15
C THR A 251 -18.60 4.03 4.94
N ALA A 252 -19.49 3.07 5.18
CA ALA A 252 -19.22 1.64 4.99
C ALA A 252 -18.95 1.28 3.52
N ILE A 253 -19.66 1.92 2.58
CA ILE A 253 -19.44 1.72 1.13
C ILE A 253 -18.06 2.25 0.73
N ILE A 254 -17.75 3.51 1.05
CA ILE A 254 -16.45 4.13 0.73
C ILE A 254 -15.32 3.30 1.33
N ALA A 255 -15.49 2.87 2.57
CA ALA A 255 -14.59 1.98 3.28
C ALA A 255 -14.31 0.67 2.53
N ARG A 256 -15.37 0.03 2.01
CA ARG A 256 -15.30 -1.23 1.29
C ARG A 256 -14.64 -1.05 -0.08
N LEU A 257 -15.05 -0.03 -0.83
CA LEU A 257 -14.48 0.31 -2.12
C LEU A 257 -12.99 0.64 -2.00
N SER A 258 -12.61 1.44 -0.99
CA SER A 258 -11.23 1.80 -0.73
C SER A 258 -10.36 0.57 -0.43
N GLY A 259 -10.93 -0.44 0.24
CA GLY A 259 -10.26 -1.72 0.48
C GLY A 259 -9.91 -2.51 -0.79
N MET A 260 -10.61 -2.26 -1.90
CA MET A 260 -10.41 -2.93 -3.20
C MET A 260 -9.59 -2.08 -4.19
N THR A 261 -9.18 -0.87 -3.81
CA THR A 261 -8.43 0.03 -4.70
C THR A 261 -7.16 -0.62 -5.25
N TYR A 262 -6.43 -1.36 -4.40
CA TYR A 262 -5.20 -2.03 -4.82
C TYR A 262 -5.46 -3.13 -5.86
N HIS A 263 -6.51 -3.93 -5.68
CA HIS A 263 -6.92 -4.96 -6.65
C HIS A 263 -7.30 -4.33 -7.98
N PHE A 264 -8.01 -3.21 -7.96
CA PHE A 264 -8.35 -2.46 -9.16
C PHE A 264 -7.10 -1.93 -9.87
N TYR A 265 -6.14 -1.36 -9.12
CA TYR A 265 -4.86 -0.89 -9.68
C TYR A 265 -4.12 -1.99 -10.44
N LEU A 266 -4.15 -3.24 -9.95
CA LEU A 266 -3.43 -4.34 -10.59
C LEU A 266 -4.06 -4.81 -11.91
N VAL A 267 -5.37 -4.62 -12.11
CA VAL A 267 -6.09 -5.22 -13.24
C VAL A 267 -6.65 -4.21 -14.24
N HIS A 268 -6.77 -2.93 -13.89
CA HIS A 268 -7.50 -1.96 -14.74
C HIS A 268 -6.85 -1.75 -16.11
N VAL A 269 -5.51 -1.60 -16.18
CA VAL A 269 -4.83 -1.38 -17.46
C VAL A 269 -4.96 -2.56 -18.43
N PRO A 270 -4.66 -3.82 -18.06
CA PRO A 270 -4.80 -4.93 -19.01
C PRO A 270 -6.24 -5.11 -19.48
N ILE A 271 -7.23 -4.76 -18.63
CA ILE A 271 -8.64 -4.78 -19.03
C ILE A 271 -8.97 -3.62 -19.97
N TYR A 272 -8.48 -2.40 -19.72
CA TYR A 272 -8.63 -1.27 -20.64
C TYR A 272 -8.01 -1.55 -22.00
N LEU A 273 -6.80 -2.12 -22.03
CA LEU A 273 -6.13 -2.54 -23.27
C LEU A 273 -6.93 -3.61 -24.02
N ALA A 274 -7.46 -4.62 -23.31
CA ALA A 274 -8.29 -5.64 -23.93
C ALA A 274 -9.57 -5.05 -24.55
N VAL A 275 -10.24 -4.14 -23.84
CA VAL A 275 -11.46 -3.50 -24.38
C VAL A 275 -11.15 -2.58 -25.55
N GLU A 276 -10.07 -1.79 -25.48
CA GLU A 276 -9.63 -0.93 -26.60
C GLU A 276 -9.28 -1.77 -27.84
N HIS A 277 -8.67 -2.94 -27.66
CA HIS A 277 -8.40 -3.86 -28.76
C HIS A 277 -9.69 -4.30 -29.50
N PHE A 278 -10.80 -4.51 -28.79
CA PHE A 278 -12.09 -4.86 -29.40
C PHE A 278 -12.90 -3.64 -29.89
N PHE A 279 -12.68 -2.46 -29.31
CA PHE A 279 -13.44 -1.23 -29.60
C PHE A 279 -12.53 -0.02 -29.81
N PRO A 280 -11.66 -0.04 -30.83
CA PRO A 280 -10.60 0.95 -30.99
C PRO A 280 -11.15 2.37 -31.14
N HIS A 281 -10.49 3.32 -30.48
CA HIS A 281 -10.78 4.76 -30.47
C HIS A 281 -12.19 5.12 -29.98
N ARG A 282 -12.86 4.24 -29.23
CA ARG A 282 -14.20 4.49 -28.66
C ARG A 282 -14.12 4.76 -27.16
N LEU A 283 -13.55 5.92 -26.79
CA LEU A 283 -13.31 6.31 -25.39
C LEU A 283 -14.48 5.99 -24.44
N ALA A 284 -15.73 6.32 -24.79
CA ALA A 284 -16.89 6.07 -23.94
C ALA A 284 -17.14 4.57 -23.70
N ILE A 285 -16.93 3.72 -24.71
CA ILE A 285 -17.09 2.27 -24.60
C ILE A 285 -15.96 1.69 -23.75
N VAL A 286 -14.72 2.09 -24.01
CA VAL A 286 -13.54 1.65 -23.24
C VAL A 286 -13.67 2.07 -21.79
N PHE A 287 -14.15 3.30 -21.52
CA PHE A 287 -14.42 3.78 -20.18
C PHE A 287 -15.44 2.89 -19.46
N LEU A 288 -16.62 2.70 -20.06
CA LEU A 288 -17.74 2.01 -19.41
C LEU A 288 -17.45 0.51 -19.25
N LEU A 289 -17.15 -0.18 -20.35
CA LEU A 289 -16.90 -1.62 -20.35
C LEU A 289 -15.59 -1.95 -19.64
N GLY A 290 -14.55 -1.16 -19.88
CA GLY A 290 -13.26 -1.34 -19.23
C GLY A 290 -13.33 -1.12 -17.73
N THR A 291 -14.05 -0.10 -17.25
CA THR A 291 -14.14 0.17 -15.80
C THR A 291 -15.02 -0.85 -15.11
N ALA A 292 -16.13 -1.26 -15.74
CA ALA A 292 -16.96 -2.35 -15.24
C ALA A 292 -16.16 -3.66 -15.19
N GLY A 293 -15.42 -3.99 -16.25
CA GLY A 293 -14.53 -5.15 -16.31
C GLY A 293 -13.45 -5.10 -15.24
N ALA A 294 -12.80 -3.95 -15.06
CA ALA A 294 -11.76 -3.74 -14.04
C ALA A 294 -12.30 -3.89 -12.62
N ALA A 295 -13.51 -3.40 -12.36
CA ALA A 295 -14.19 -3.60 -11.07
C ALA A 295 -14.50 -5.07 -10.81
N LEU A 296 -15.01 -5.81 -11.81
CA LEU A 296 -15.26 -7.25 -11.70
C LEU A 296 -13.96 -8.03 -11.50
N GLY A 297 -12.91 -7.71 -12.26
CA GLY A 297 -11.57 -8.28 -12.11
C GLY A 297 -11.00 -8.04 -10.72
N ALA A 298 -11.17 -6.82 -10.18
CA ALA A 298 -10.74 -6.47 -8.82
C ALA A 298 -11.47 -7.31 -7.75
N VAL A 299 -12.78 -7.51 -7.90
CA VAL A 299 -13.58 -8.37 -7.02
C VAL A 299 -13.11 -9.82 -7.10
N ALA A 300 -12.90 -10.35 -8.32
CA ALA A 300 -12.41 -11.71 -8.51
C ALA A 300 -11.03 -11.92 -7.86
N LEU A 301 -10.10 -10.97 -8.08
CA LEU A 301 -8.77 -10.98 -7.49
C LEU A 301 -8.84 -10.93 -5.95
N TYR A 302 -9.73 -10.10 -5.40
CA TYR A 302 -9.95 -9.99 -3.96
C TYR A 302 -10.49 -11.29 -3.34
N LEU A 303 -11.46 -11.93 -4.00
CA LEU A 303 -12.01 -13.22 -3.54
C LEU A 303 -10.95 -14.32 -3.59
N LEU A 304 -10.14 -14.35 -4.64
CA LEU A 304 -9.04 -15.32 -4.78
C LEU A 304 -7.96 -15.10 -3.70
N GLU A 305 -7.62 -13.85 -3.39
CA GLU A 305 -6.72 -13.53 -2.27
C GLU A 305 -7.27 -14.07 -0.93
N ILE A 306 -8.55 -13.83 -0.63
CA ILE A 306 -9.19 -14.33 0.59
C ILE A 306 -9.11 -15.86 0.66
N TYR A 307 -9.41 -16.53 -0.46
CA TYR A 307 -9.36 -17.99 -0.54
C TYR A 307 -7.95 -18.52 -0.25
N LEU A 308 -6.93 -17.95 -0.91
CA LEU A 308 -5.53 -18.35 -0.74
C LEU A 308 -5.02 -18.08 0.68
N ARG A 309 -5.38 -16.94 1.28
CA ARG A 309 -5.01 -16.66 2.69
C ARG A 309 -5.62 -17.68 3.64
N LYS A 310 -6.90 -18.01 3.48
CA LYS A 310 -7.56 -19.04 4.31
C LYS A 310 -6.90 -20.41 4.15
N GLY A 311 -6.57 -20.80 2.91
CA GLY A 311 -5.85 -22.04 2.62
C GLY A 311 -4.45 -22.10 3.26
N PHE A 312 -3.70 -21.00 3.21
CA PHE A 312 -2.37 -20.94 3.82
C PHE A 312 -2.42 -21.05 5.36
N PHE A 313 -3.41 -20.40 5.99
CA PHE A 313 -3.60 -20.48 7.44
C PHE A 313 -4.04 -21.87 7.92
N SER A 314 -4.85 -22.60 7.14
CA SER A 314 -5.27 -23.95 7.52
C SER A 314 -4.10 -24.93 7.49
N LEU A 315 -3.19 -24.80 6.50
CA LEU A 315 -1.99 -25.64 6.40
C LEU A 315 -1.02 -25.39 7.58
N THR A 316 -0.76 -24.13 7.90
CA THR A 316 0.14 -23.76 9.02
C THR A 316 -0.43 -24.15 10.39
N ALA A 317 -1.75 -24.04 10.59
CA ALA A 317 -2.41 -24.49 11.82
C ALA A 317 -2.27 -26.02 12.01
N ARG A 318 -2.44 -26.80 10.94
CA ARG A 318 -2.29 -28.26 10.98
C ARG A 318 -0.87 -28.69 11.31
N GLN A 319 0.14 -28.00 10.80
CA GLN A 319 1.55 -28.29 11.10
C GLN A 319 1.90 -28.04 12.57
N ARG A 320 1.30 -27.05 13.23
CA ARG A 320 1.47 -26.81 14.67
C ARG A 320 0.82 -27.87 15.54
N GLN A 321 -0.32 -28.43 15.11
CA GLN A 321 -1.00 -29.50 15.84
C GLN A 321 -0.35 -30.87 15.63
N GLY A 322 0.33 -31.07 14.50
CA GLY A 322 0.97 -32.34 14.13
C GLY A 322 2.40 -32.54 14.63
N SER A 323 3.01 -31.57 15.33
CA SER A 323 4.30 -31.78 16.00
C SER A 323 4.05 -32.43 17.36
N PRO A 324 4.30 -33.75 17.54
CA PRO A 324 4.17 -34.42 18.83
C PRO A 324 5.40 -34.04 19.66
N THR A 325 5.44 -32.80 20.14
CA THR A 325 6.54 -32.33 20.97
C THR A 325 6.34 -32.87 22.37
N TYR A 326 6.99 -34.00 22.66
CA TYR A 326 7.72 -34.26 23.91
C TYR A 326 6.98 -33.99 25.25
N ALA A 327 5.65 -34.04 25.27
CA ALA A 327 4.86 -33.87 26.50
C ALA A 327 4.94 -35.09 27.45
N THR A 328 5.60 -36.19 27.04
CA THR A 328 5.65 -37.44 27.80
C THR A 328 6.95 -37.73 28.55
N ALA A 329 7.95 -36.83 28.55
CA ALA A 329 9.25 -37.10 29.19
C ALA A 329 9.51 -36.40 30.54
N ARG A 330 8.51 -35.74 31.15
CA ARG A 330 8.69 -35.02 32.44
C ARG A 330 7.88 -35.55 33.63
N SER A 331 7.24 -36.71 33.50
CA SER A 331 6.39 -37.30 34.56
C SER A 331 7.03 -38.42 35.38
N SER A 332 8.28 -38.84 35.12
CA SER A 332 8.84 -40.05 35.77
C SER A 332 10.15 -39.86 36.55
N ALA A 333 10.69 -38.65 36.66
CA ALA A 333 11.91 -38.42 37.45
C ALA A 333 11.59 -37.91 38.88
N GLY A 334 11.44 -38.83 39.81
CA GLY A 334 12.08 -38.70 41.12
C GLY A 334 11.32 -37.98 42.23
N SER A 335 10.19 -38.54 42.65
CA SER A 335 9.83 -38.54 44.08
C SER A 335 10.84 -39.45 44.81
N ALA A 336 11.96 -38.88 45.26
CA ALA A 336 12.90 -39.55 46.15
C ALA A 336 12.78 -38.93 47.55
N THR A 337 11.91 -39.56 48.33
CA THR A 337 11.92 -39.60 49.79
C THR A 337 13.34 -39.60 50.36
N THR A 338 13.72 -38.54 51.07
CA THR A 338 14.82 -38.63 52.05
C THR A 338 14.33 -38.10 53.40
N SER A 339 13.87 -39.05 54.20
CA SER A 339 13.79 -38.97 55.65
C SER A 339 15.19 -38.85 56.24
N ARG A 340 15.43 -37.87 57.12
CA ARG A 340 16.33 -38.03 58.27
C ARG A 340 16.22 -36.87 59.28
N ARG A 341 15.76 -37.26 60.47
CA ARG A 341 16.05 -36.82 61.85
C ARG A 341 16.00 -35.35 62.22
#